data_AF-Q1MQY4-F1
#
_entry.id   AF-Q1MQY4-F1
#
_cell.length_a   1.000
_cell.length_b   1.000
_cell.length_c   1.000
_cell.angle_alpha   90.00
_cell.angle_beta   90.00
_cell.angle_gamma   90.00
#
_symmetry.space_group_name_H-M   'P 1'
#
loop_
_entity.id
_entity.type
_entity.pdbx_description
1 polymer ?
#
loop_
_entity_poly.entity_id
_entity_poly.type
_entity_poly.pdbx_seq_one_letter_code
_entity_poly.pdbx_strand_id
1 'polypeptide(L)'
;MSKYPLAPLLSVREHKEELAQQAVLRAENALVEARKDLQKAEEDCKNYEEWCQQEINRYYSEIIGSLVLFKELELLKVKTGILLDNVKEKYKLVDKAKDYVEACIEAKERAIKNLTELKKQTAKLAEHKKLWEAEEKILAQQREEVELEDFKMPEREEEQEDIDE
;
A
#
# COMPACT_ATOMS: atom_id res chain seq x y z
N MET A 1 -37.20 8.69 -11.87
CA MET A 1 -36.21 7.62 -11.59
C MET A 1 -35.92 7.60 -10.11
N SER A 2 -36.16 6.47 -9.48
CA SER A 2 -35.77 6.21 -8.09
C SER A 2 -34.24 6.30 -7.98
N LYS A 3 -33.75 6.75 -6.83
CA LYS A 3 -32.30 6.75 -6.57
C LYS A 3 -31.92 5.38 -6.01
N TYR A 4 -30.80 4.83 -6.49
CA TYR A 4 -30.28 3.56 -6.00
C TYR A 4 -30.14 3.57 -4.47
N PRO A 5 -30.84 2.67 -3.74
CA PRO A 5 -30.91 2.71 -2.27
C PRO A 5 -29.56 2.59 -1.57
N LEU A 6 -28.60 1.87 -2.16
CA LEU A 6 -27.27 1.65 -1.59
C LEU A 6 -26.22 2.63 -2.14
N ALA A 7 -26.62 3.72 -2.81
CA ALA A 7 -25.70 4.73 -3.32
C ALA A 7 -24.80 5.36 -2.23
N PRO A 8 -25.28 5.69 -1.01
CA PRO A 8 -24.41 6.20 0.05
C PRO A 8 -23.34 5.19 0.48
N LEU A 9 -23.68 3.89 0.52
CA LEU A 9 -22.73 2.83 0.86
C LEU A 9 -21.66 2.67 -0.21
N LEU A 10 -22.01 2.83 -1.48
CA LEU A 10 -21.05 2.80 -2.59
C LEU A 10 -20.01 3.93 -2.46
N SER A 11 -20.48 5.15 -2.24
CA SER A 11 -19.60 6.32 -2.06
C SER A 11 -18.63 6.15 -0.87
N VAL A 12 -19.11 5.63 0.27
CA VAL A 12 -18.24 5.36 1.43
C VAL A 12 -17.18 4.31 1.10
N ARG A 13 -17.51 3.30 0.30
CA ARG A 13 -16.56 2.25 -0.07
C ARG A 13 -15.56 2.72 -1.12
N GLU A 14 -15.97 3.52 -2.09
CA GLU A 14 -15.08 4.18 -3.05
C GLU A 14 -14.05 5.04 -2.32
N HIS A 15 -14.49 5.86 -1.36
CA HIS A 15 -13.58 6.64 -0.52
C HIS A 15 -12.62 5.78 0.31
N LYS A 16 -13.10 4.66 0.87
CA LYS A 16 -12.21 3.70 1.57
C LYS A 16 -11.18 3.06 0.64
N GLU A 17 -11.58 2.77 -0.60
CA GLU A 17 -10.67 2.26 -1.62
C GLU A 17 -9.59 3.30 -1.95
N GLU A 18 -9.95 4.57 -2.16
CA GLU A 18 -9.01 5.66 -2.39
C GLU A 18 -8.02 5.80 -1.23
N LEU A 19 -8.49 5.77 0.01
CA LEU A 19 -7.63 5.81 1.20
C LEU A 19 -6.68 4.60 1.25
N ALA A 20 -7.14 3.41 0.84
CA ALA A 20 -6.30 2.23 0.77
C ALA A 20 -5.25 2.33 -0.36
N GLN A 21 -5.60 2.92 -1.50
CA GLN A 21 -4.63 3.22 -2.56
C GLN A 21 -3.55 4.19 -2.07
N GLN A 22 -3.95 5.26 -1.37
CA GLN A 22 -3.00 6.19 -0.75
C GLN A 22 -2.14 5.51 0.32
N ALA A 23 -2.67 4.54 1.07
CA ALA A 23 -1.91 3.78 2.05
C ALA A 23 -0.84 2.91 1.37
N VAL A 24 -1.15 2.28 0.23
CA VAL A 24 -0.16 1.54 -0.57
C VAL A 24 0.94 2.47 -1.05
N LEU A 25 0.61 3.62 -1.63
CA LEU A 25 1.61 4.59 -2.11
C LEU A 25 2.52 5.09 -0.97
N ARG A 26 1.96 5.35 0.22
CA ARG A 26 2.75 5.71 1.40
C ARG A 26 3.71 4.60 1.82
N ALA A 27 3.24 3.35 1.83
CA ALA A 27 4.08 2.19 2.15
C ALA A 27 5.19 1.98 1.10
N GLU A 28 4.92 2.26 -0.17
CA GLU A 28 5.93 2.21 -1.25
C GLU A 28 7.00 3.27 -1.08
N ASN A 29 6.61 4.52 -0.79
CA ASN A 29 7.56 5.59 -0.54
C ASN A 29 8.42 5.30 0.69
N ALA A 30 7.81 4.81 1.78
CA ALA A 30 8.55 4.41 2.98
C ALA A 30 9.55 3.28 2.70
N LEU A 31 9.19 2.30 1.86
CA LEU A 31 10.11 1.24 1.44
C LEU A 31 11.29 1.78 0.62
N VAL A 32 11.03 2.76 -0.26
CA VAL A 32 12.09 3.40 -1.05
C VAL A 32 13.06 4.16 -0.14
N GLU A 33 12.54 4.91 0.84
CA GLU A 33 13.36 5.61 1.83
C GLU A 33 14.17 4.64 2.69
N ALA A 34 13.53 3.59 3.22
CA ALA A 34 14.20 2.56 4.01
C ALA A 34 15.37 1.90 3.25
N ARG A 35 15.20 1.63 1.95
CA ARG A 35 16.26 1.07 1.10
C ARG A 35 17.42 2.05 0.89
N LYS A 36 17.13 3.33 0.73
CA LYS A 36 18.18 4.37 0.63
C LYS A 36 18.97 4.48 1.93
N ASP A 37 18.28 4.40 3.08
CA ASP A 37 18.93 4.46 4.38
C ASP A 37 19.77 3.22 4.66
N LEU A 38 19.31 2.03 4.23
CA LEU A 38 20.11 0.81 4.25
C LEU A 38 21.38 0.96 3.41
N GLN A 39 21.26 1.45 2.17
CA GLN A 39 22.42 1.64 1.30
C GLN A 39 23.44 2.60 1.93
N LYS A 40 22.98 3.72 2.50
CA LYS A 40 23.87 4.66 3.22
C LYS A 40 24.54 4.00 4.41
N ALA A 41 23.80 3.23 5.21
CA ALA A 41 24.37 2.52 6.36
C ALA A 41 25.44 1.51 5.94
N GLU A 42 25.23 0.79 4.84
CA GLU A 42 26.20 -0.15 4.26
C GLU A 42 27.45 0.58 3.74
N GLU A 43 27.28 1.70 3.04
CA GLU A 43 28.39 2.54 2.56
C GLU A 43 29.20 3.12 3.73
N ASP A 44 28.53 3.68 4.74
CA ASP A 44 29.16 4.21 5.94
C ASP A 44 29.91 3.13 6.72
N CYS A 45 29.33 1.93 6.83
CA CYS A 45 29.97 0.79 7.49
C CYS A 45 31.25 0.37 6.75
N LYS A 46 31.17 0.26 5.42
CA LYS A 46 32.32 -0.11 4.58
C LYS A 46 33.43 0.95 4.64
N ASN A 47 33.07 2.22 4.50
CA ASN A 47 34.02 3.34 4.59
C ASN A 47 34.71 3.35 5.97
N TYR A 48 33.95 3.10 7.03
CA TYR A 48 34.50 3.03 8.38
C TYR A 48 35.42 1.82 8.58
N GLU A 49 35.08 0.67 8.02
CA GLU A 49 35.91 -0.53 8.08
C GLU A 49 37.25 -0.33 7.35
N GLU A 50 37.23 0.22 6.14
CA GLU A 50 38.43 0.55 5.37
C GLU A 50 39.33 1.54 6.13
N TRP A 51 38.73 2.62 6.68
CA TRP A 51 39.45 3.57 7.52
C TRP A 51 40.03 2.93 8.79
N CYS A 52 39.24 2.08 9.46
CA CYS A 52 39.67 1.37 10.67
C CYS A 52 40.88 0.48 10.39
N GLN A 53 40.88 -0.26 9.26
CA GLN A 53 42.02 -1.08 8.87
C GLN A 53 43.27 -0.23 8.59
N GLN A 54 43.12 0.91 7.90
CA GLN A 54 44.23 1.83 7.64
C GLN A 54 44.82 2.39 8.93
N GLU A 55 43.97 2.80 9.88
CA GLU A 55 44.42 3.38 11.14
C GLU A 55 45.09 2.32 12.04
N ILE A 56 44.56 1.09 12.07
CA ILE A 56 45.20 -0.05 12.74
C ILE A 56 46.58 -0.34 12.13
N ASN A 57 46.69 -0.37 10.80
CA ASN A 57 47.95 -0.60 10.11
C ASN A 57 48.97 0.51 10.41
N ARG A 58 48.52 1.77 10.46
CA ARG A 58 49.36 2.91 10.83
C ARG A 58 49.91 2.74 12.26
N TYR A 59 49.04 2.41 13.21
CA TYR A 59 49.45 2.14 14.60
C TYR A 59 50.49 1.02 14.70
N TYR A 60 50.31 -0.07 13.97
CA TYR A 60 51.32 -1.14 13.96
C TYR A 60 52.61 -0.72 13.27
N SER A 61 52.55 0.07 12.20
CA SER A 61 53.75 0.53 11.49
C SER A 61 54.65 1.45 12.32
N GLU A 62 54.07 2.24 13.24
CA GLU A 62 54.82 3.11 14.16
C GLU A 62 55.60 2.27 15.21
N ILE A 63 55.09 1.10 15.57
CA ILE A 63 55.68 0.20 16.57
C ILE A 63 56.71 -0.76 15.97
N ILE A 64 56.47 -1.25 14.75
CA ILE A 64 57.34 -2.25 14.12
C ILE A 64 58.74 -1.67 13.92
N GLY A 65 59.74 -2.29 14.55
CA GLY A 65 61.15 -1.86 14.47
C GLY A 65 61.56 -0.79 15.49
N SER A 66 60.63 -0.36 16.35
CA SER A 66 60.85 0.66 17.40
C SER A 66 60.97 0.02 18.79
N LEU A 67 61.81 0.59 19.66
CA LEU A 67 61.80 0.27 21.10
C LEU A 67 60.68 1.07 21.78
N VAL A 68 59.54 0.44 22.00
CA VAL A 68 58.37 1.05 22.68
C VAL A 68 58.23 0.57 24.12
N LEU A 69 57.70 1.45 24.99
CA LEU A 69 57.38 1.09 26.36
C LEU A 69 56.15 0.18 26.40
N PHE A 70 56.13 -0.75 27.36
CA PHE A 70 54.99 -1.65 27.57
C PHE A 70 53.65 -0.91 27.72
N LYS A 71 53.65 0.24 28.41
CA LYS A 71 52.45 1.09 28.57
C LYS A 71 51.90 1.63 27.24
N GLU A 72 52.77 1.92 26.28
CA GLU A 72 52.36 2.41 24.95
C GLU A 72 51.69 1.29 24.15
N LEU A 73 52.17 0.05 24.30
CA LEU A 73 51.56 -1.13 23.71
C LEU A 73 50.18 -1.43 24.31
N GLU A 74 50.01 -1.30 25.63
CA GLU A 74 48.70 -1.45 26.28
C GLU A 74 47.70 -0.40 25.78
N LEU A 75 48.13 0.87 25.68
CA LEU A 75 47.30 1.94 25.14
C LEU A 75 46.87 1.65 23.70
N LEU A 76 47.80 1.15 22.87
CA LEU A 76 47.50 0.80 21.48
C LEU A 76 46.49 -0.35 21.38
N LYS A 77 46.61 -1.38 22.23
CA LYS A 77 45.63 -2.48 22.33
C LYS A 77 44.23 -1.95 22.70
N VAL A 78 44.15 -1.00 23.63
CA VAL A 78 42.86 -0.39 24.00
C VAL A 78 42.28 0.42 22.83
N LYS A 79 43.11 1.25 22.17
CA LYS A 79 42.69 2.05 21.01
C LYS A 79 42.18 1.18 19.87
N THR A 80 42.89 0.12 19.50
CA THR A 80 42.44 -0.80 18.45
C THR A 80 41.19 -1.57 18.85
N GLY A 81 41.06 -1.93 20.14
CA GLY A 81 39.83 -2.50 20.69
C GLY A 81 38.60 -1.58 20.48
N ILE A 82 38.73 -0.30 20.82
CA ILE A 82 37.66 0.70 20.63
C ILE A 82 37.27 0.82 19.14
N LEU A 83 38.27 0.87 18.24
CA LEU A 83 38.00 0.93 16.80
C LEU A 83 37.21 -0.30 16.31
N LEU A 84 37.61 -1.50 16.72
CA LEU A 84 36.92 -2.74 16.37
C LEU A 84 35.51 -2.80 16.96
N ASP A 85 35.30 -2.29 18.17
CA ASP A 85 33.98 -2.24 18.78
C ASP A 85 33.05 -1.28 18.03
N ASN A 86 33.56 -0.13 17.59
CA ASN A 86 32.81 0.79 16.73
C ASN A 86 32.44 0.16 15.37
N VAL A 87 33.31 -0.66 14.79
CA VAL A 87 32.98 -1.42 13.56
C VAL A 87 31.78 -2.34 13.83
N LYS A 88 31.79 -3.09 14.95
CA LYS A 88 30.64 -3.93 15.34
C LYS A 88 29.37 -3.11 15.54
N GLU A 89 29.47 -1.90 16.08
CA GLU A 89 28.32 -1.00 16.22
C GLU A 89 27.75 -0.57 14.87
N LYS A 90 28.60 -0.29 13.88
CA LYS A 90 28.17 0.02 12.51
C LYS A 90 27.45 -1.16 11.86
N TYR A 91 27.96 -2.38 12.03
CA TYR A 91 27.28 -3.60 11.57
C TYR A 91 25.88 -3.74 12.21
N LYS A 92 25.75 -3.49 13.52
CA LYS A 92 24.43 -3.50 14.18
C LYS A 92 23.46 -2.46 13.62
N LEU A 93 23.95 -1.31 13.15
CA LEU A 93 23.10 -0.30 12.50
C LEU A 93 22.64 -0.77 11.12
N VAL A 94 23.51 -1.43 10.37
CA VAL A 94 23.15 -2.06 9.08
C VAL A 94 22.09 -3.12 9.29
N ASP A 95 22.25 -4.01 10.29
CA ASP A 95 21.27 -5.05 10.58
C ASP A 95 19.90 -4.44 10.95
N LYS A 96 19.88 -3.41 11.80
CA LYS A 96 18.63 -2.68 12.11
C LYS A 96 17.99 -2.05 10.88
N ALA A 97 18.78 -1.54 9.95
CA ALA A 97 18.26 -0.97 8.70
C ALA A 97 17.67 -2.06 7.79
N LYS A 98 18.26 -3.27 7.77
CA LYS A 98 17.71 -4.43 7.06
C LYS A 98 16.38 -4.86 7.66
N ASP A 99 16.32 -5.02 8.98
CA ASP A 99 15.07 -5.36 9.70
C ASP A 99 13.96 -4.34 9.39
N TYR A 100 14.31 -3.05 9.32
CA TYR A 100 13.36 -2.00 8.97
C TYR A 100 12.85 -2.11 7.52
N VAL A 101 13.74 -2.41 6.57
CA VAL A 101 13.36 -2.68 5.17
C VAL A 101 12.39 -3.85 5.08
N GLU A 102 12.65 -4.95 5.80
CA GLU A 102 11.76 -6.10 5.87
C GLU A 102 10.38 -5.72 6.43
N ALA A 103 10.34 -4.98 7.53
CA ALA A 103 9.09 -4.47 8.10
C ALA A 103 8.30 -3.60 7.11
N CYS A 104 8.98 -2.77 6.32
CA CYS A 104 8.35 -1.97 5.25
C CYS A 104 7.79 -2.84 4.12
N ILE A 105 8.48 -3.92 3.74
CA ILE A 105 7.97 -4.88 2.73
C ILE A 105 6.68 -5.52 3.23
N GLU A 106 6.67 -6.03 4.46
CA GLU A 106 5.48 -6.64 5.05
C GLU A 106 4.31 -5.63 5.19
N ALA A 107 4.61 -4.38 5.53
CA ALA A 107 3.61 -3.32 5.60
C ALA A 107 3.00 -3.03 4.23
N LYS A 108 3.82 -2.98 3.17
CA LYS A 108 3.36 -2.82 1.79
C LYS A 108 2.47 -3.99 1.36
N GLU A 109 2.88 -5.22 1.63
CA GLU A 109 2.07 -6.41 1.29
C GLU A 109 0.71 -6.41 2.00
N ARG A 110 0.68 -6.04 3.29
CA ARG A 110 -0.57 -5.89 4.04
C ARG A 110 -1.47 -4.80 3.45
N ALA A 111 -0.92 -3.66 3.06
CA ALA A 111 -1.67 -2.58 2.42
C ALA A 111 -2.26 -3.03 1.07
N ILE A 112 -1.49 -3.77 0.26
CA ILE A 112 -1.96 -4.32 -1.01
C ILE A 112 -3.09 -5.33 -0.77
N LYS A 113 -2.94 -6.26 0.17
CA LYS A 113 -3.99 -7.24 0.51
C LYS A 113 -5.29 -6.53 0.90
N ASN A 114 -5.22 -5.52 1.77
CA ASN A 114 -6.39 -4.72 2.15
C ASN A 114 -7.03 -4.01 0.95
N LEU A 115 -6.23 -3.39 0.09
CA LEU A 115 -6.73 -2.75 -1.14
C LEU A 115 -7.45 -3.76 -2.05
N THR A 116 -6.91 -4.96 -2.23
CA THR A 116 -7.56 -5.98 -3.07
C THR A 116 -8.88 -6.46 -2.47
N GLU A 117 -8.98 -6.53 -1.15
CA GLU A 117 -10.22 -6.91 -0.48
C GLU A 117 -11.29 -5.81 -0.63
N LEU A 118 -10.92 -4.55 -0.42
CA LEU A 118 -11.81 -3.42 -0.63
C LEU A 118 -12.29 -3.33 -2.08
N LYS A 119 -11.39 -3.53 -3.05
CA LYS A 119 -11.74 -3.60 -4.49
C LYS A 119 -12.76 -4.69 -4.81
N LYS A 120 -12.63 -5.87 -4.19
CA LYS A 120 -13.62 -6.95 -4.36
C LYS A 120 -14.97 -6.54 -3.77
N GLN A 121 -14.98 -5.86 -2.63
CA GLN A 121 -16.21 -5.41 -1.99
C GLN A 121 -16.89 -4.24 -2.71
N THR A 122 -16.12 -3.31 -3.31
CA THR A 122 -16.66 -2.23 -4.16
C THR A 122 -17.21 -2.81 -5.46
N ALA A 123 -16.48 -3.70 -6.13
CA ALA A 123 -16.95 -4.37 -7.35
C ALA A 123 -18.28 -5.11 -7.15
N LYS A 124 -18.42 -5.88 -6.06
CA LYS A 124 -19.71 -6.55 -5.74
C LYS A 124 -20.87 -5.58 -5.64
N LEU A 125 -20.65 -4.42 -5.02
CA LEU A 125 -21.71 -3.42 -4.83
C LEU A 125 -22.01 -2.67 -6.14
N ALA A 126 -21.01 -2.46 -6.99
CA ALA A 126 -21.17 -1.89 -8.32
C ALA A 126 -21.97 -2.82 -9.24
N GLU A 127 -21.74 -4.14 -9.20
CA GLU A 127 -22.54 -5.11 -9.95
C GLU A 127 -24.00 -5.14 -9.46
N HIS A 128 -24.23 -5.09 -8.14
CA HIS A 128 -25.59 -4.98 -7.60
C HIS A 128 -26.30 -3.70 -8.07
N LYS A 129 -25.58 -2.57 -8.14
CA LYS A 129 -26.13 -1.31 -8.68
C LYS A 129 -26.56 -1.48 -10.14
N LYS A 130 -25.72 -2.10 -10.98
CA LYS A 130 -26.06 -2.36 -12.40
C LYS A 130 -27.30 -3.23 -12.54
N LEU A 131 -27.41 -4.29 -11.73
CA LEU A 131 -28.56 -5.18 -11.74
C LEU A 131 -29.83 -4.43 -11.34
N TRP A 132 -29.76 -3.65 -10.26
CA TRP A 132 -30.89 -2.84 -9.79
C TRP A 132 -31.34 -1.79 -10.81
N GLU A 133 -30.40 -1.12 -11.49
CA GLU A 133 -30.73 -0.18 -12.57
C GLU A 133 -31.39 -0.87 -13.78
N ALA A 134 -31.05 -2.13 -14.04
CA ALA A 134 -31.69 -2.93 -15.09
C ALA A 134 -33.11 -3.34 -14.68
N GLU A 135 -33.30 -3.80 -13.44
CA GLU A 135 -34.63 -4.13 -12.89
C GLU A 135 -35.55 -2.90 -12.87
N GLU A 136 -35.04 -1.74 -12.45
CA GLU A 136 -35.82 -0.50 -12.44
C GLU A 136 -36.25 -0.08 -13.85
N LYS A 137 -35.39 -0.29 -14.86
CA LYS A 137 -35.75 -0.04 -16.27
C LYS A 137 -36.87 -0.97 -16.74
N ILE A 138 -36.80 -2.26 -16.40
CA ILE A 138 -37.85 -3.23 -16.76
C ILE A 138 -39.18 -2.85 -16.08
N LEU A 139 -39.14 -2.50 -14.79
CA LEU A 139 -40.34 -2.08 -14.05
C LEU A 139 -40.92 -0.76 -14.59
N ALA A 140 -40.08 0.16 -15.05
CA ALA A 140 -40.53 1.38 -15.71
C ALA A 140 -41.23 1.07 -17.04
N GLN A 141 -40.65 0.19 -17.86
CA GLN A 141 -41.27 -0.29 -19.10
C GLN A 141 -42.62 -0.96 -18.85
N GLN A 142 -42.70 -1.85 -17.86
CA GLN A 142 -43.96 -2.51 -17.47
C GLN A 142 -45.02 -1.50 -17.00
N ARG A 143 -44.61 -0.45 -16.28
CA ARG A 143 -45.53 0.61 -15.85
C ARG A 143 -46.06 1.41 -17.05
N GLU A 144 -45.18 1.76 -17.99
CA GLU A 144 -45.56 2.45 -19.23
C GLU A 144 -46.51 1.59 -20.08
N GLU A 145 -46.29 0.27 -20.16
CA GLU A 145 -47.18 -0.66 -20.85
C GLU A 145 -48.58 -0.70 -20.21
N VAL A 146 -48.68 -0.79 -18.87
CA VAL A 146 -49.96 -0.74 -18.16
C VAL A 146 -50.66 0.59 -18.36
N GLU A 147 -49.93 1.71 -18.30
CA GLU A 147 -50.50 3.05 -18.55
C GLU A 147 -51.04 3.18 -19.99
N LEU A 148 -50.42 2.52 -20.97
CA LEU A 148 -50.91 2.46 -22.35
C LEU A 148 -52.13 1.54 -22.51
N GLU A 149 -52.21 0.45 -21.75
CA GLU A 149 -53.38 -0.42 -21.72
C GLU A 149 -54.60 0.28 -21.09
N ASP A 150 -54.40 0.98 -19.97
CA ASP A 150 -55.44 1.77 -19.30
C ASP A 150 -55.95 2.95 -20.17
N PHE A 151 -55.11 3.46 -21.08
CA PHE A 151 -55.49 4.53 -22.01
C PHE A 151 -56.31 4.04 -23.21
N LYS A 152 -56.28 2.73 -23.55
CA LYS A 152 -57.16 2.19 -24.58
C LYS A 152 -58.61 2.25 -24.05
N MET A 153 -59.40 3.21 -24.54
CA MET A 153 -60.85 3.25 -24.29
C MET A 153 -61.47 1.87 -24.62
N PRO A 154 -62.53 1.47 -23.90
CA PRO A 154 -63.25 0.25 -24.26
C PRO A 154 -63.68 0.38 -25.72
N GLU A 155 -63.43 -0.67 -26.52
CA GLU A 155 -63.99 -0.77 -27.86
C GLU A 155 -65.47 -0.44 -27.74
N ARG A 156 -65.89 0.62 -28.42
CA ARG A 156 -67.30 1.00 -28.51
C ARG A 156 -67.99 -0.23 -29.06
N GLU A 157 -68.74 -0.94 -28.22
CA GLU A 157 -69.65 -1.99 -28.67
C GLU A 157 -70.49 -1.32 -29.75
N GLU A 158 -70.23 -1.68 -31.02
CA GLU A 158 -71.06 -1.26 -32.13
C GLU A 158 -72.39 -1.98 -31.89
N GLU A 159 -73.28 -1.33 -31.15
CA GLU A 159 -74.71 -1.61 -31.18
C GLU A 159 -75.13 -1.44 -32.65
N GLN A 160 -75.16 -2.56 -33.37
CA GLN A 160 -75.93 -2.70 -34.60
C GLN A 160 -77.40 -2.50 -34.21
N GLU A 161 -77.85 -1.25 -34.22
CA GLU A 161 -79.28 -0.96 -34.33
C GLU A 161 -79.71 -1.45 -35.72
N ASP A 162 -80.30 -2.64 -35.73
CA ASP A 162 -81.19 -3.11 -36.80
C ASP A 162 -82.30 -2.07 -36.95
N ILE A 163 -82.19 -1.20 -37.96
CA ILE A 163 -83.29 -0.33 -38.39
C ILE A 163 -84.09 -1.11 -39.44
N ASP A 164 -85.15 -1.78 -38.99
CA ASP A 164 -86.29 -2.18 -39.81
C ASP A 164 -87.17 -0.96 -40.11
N GLU A 165 -87.23 -0.53 -41.39
CA GLU A 165 -88.45 -0.12 -42.15
C GLU A 165 -88.10 0.44 -43.55
#